data_AF-A0A2U9IMZ7-F1
#
_entry.id   AF-A0A2U9IMZ7-F1
#
_cell.length_a   1.000
_cell.length_b   1.000
_cell.length_c   1.000
_cell.angle_alpha   90.00
_cell.angle_beta   90.00
_cell.angle_gamma   90.00
#
_symmetry.space_group_name_H-M   'P 1'
#
loop_
_entity.id
_entity.type
_entity.pdbx_description
1 polymer ?
#
loop_
_entity_poly.entity_id
_entity_poly.type
_entity_poly.pdbx_seq_one_letter_code
_entity_poly.pdbx_strand_id
1 'polypeptide(L)' 'MILVKFEDGEIYSLTENGEVQKHQTTKYDIMIVSKISIDLIQFAKENNIKLFECNKSKNECLEELAKRLFPQCKSCKFM' A
#
# COMPACT_ATOMS: atom_id res chain seq x y z
N MET A 1 6.94 -1.95 8.71
CA MET A 1 6.85 -0.73 7.86
C MET A 1 6.79 -1.18 6.41
N ILE A 2 5.84 -0.66 5.64
CA ILE A 2 5.65 -1.01 4.23
C ILE A 2 5.69 0.29 3.42
N LEU A 3 6.42 0.31 2.31
CA LEU A 3 6.52 1.48 1.45
C LEU A 3 5.55 1.36 0.29
N VAL A 4 4.76 2.41 0.11
CA VAL A 4 3.64 2.45 -0.82
C VAL A 4 3.82 3.61 -1.77
N LYS A 5 3.79 3.35 -3.08
CA LYS A 5 3.90 4.34 -4.13
C LYS A 5 2.55 4.61 -4.79
N PHE A 6 2.19 5.87 -4.96
CA PHE A 6 1.05 6.30 -5.77
C PHE A 6 1.44 6.61 -7.22
N GLU A 7 0.45 6.63 -8.10
CA GLU A 7 0.62 7.01 -9.52
C GLU A 7 1.20 8.43 -9.69
N ASP A 8 0.94 9.34 -8.76
CA ASP A 8 1.54 10.69 -8.72
C ASP A 8 3.06 10.69 -8.47
N GLY A 9 3.66 9.52 -8.21
CA GLY A 9 5.08 9.37 -7.87
C GLY A 9 5.39 9.58 -6.39
N GLU A 10 4.41 9.96 -5.58
CA GLU A 10 4.57 10.10 -4.13
C GLU A 10 4.69 8.74 -3.45
N ILE A 11 5.64 8.63 -2.51
CA ILE A 11 5.86 7.42 -1.72
C ILE A 11 5.57 7.71 -0.26
N TYR A 12 4.82 6.82 0.36
CA TYR A 12 4.44 6.87 1.77
C TYR A 12 4.92 5.61 2.48
N SER A 13 5.41 5.76 3.70
CA SER A 13 5.61 4.64 4.61
C SER A 13 4.35 4.45 5.45
N LEU A 14 3.88 3.21 5.48
CA LEU A 14 2.76 2.76 6.29
C LEU A 14 3.32 1.91 7.43
N THR A 15 3.07 2.32 8.67
CA THR A 15 3.41 1.52 9.86
C THR A 15 2.18 0.78 10.40
N GLU A 16 2.42 -0.24 11.22
CA GLU A 16 1.36 -1.04 11.87
C GLU A 16 0.47 -0.19 12.78
N ASN A 17 1.01 0.93 13.28
CA ASN A 17 0.31 1.88 14.13
C ASN A 17 -0.63 2.81 13.32
N GLY A 18 -0.68 2.67 12.00
CA GLY A 18 -1.43 3.55 11.11
C GLY A 18 -0.74 4.90 10.85
N GLU A 19 0.54 5.04 11.20
CA GLU A 19 1.29 6.25 10.86
C GLU A 19 1.63 6.23 9.37
N VAL A 20 1.34 7.35 8.71
CA VAL A 20 1.64 7.58 7.31
C VAL A 20 2.66 8.70 7.22
N GLN A 21 3.85 8.41 6.71
CA GLN A 21 4.87 9.44 6.49
C GLN A 21 5.31 9.46 5.03
N LYS A 22 5.45 10.65 4.45
CA LYS A 22 5.96 10.79 3.08
C LYS A 22 7.47 10.52 3.07
N HIS A 23 7.92 9.60 2.22
CA HIS A 23 9.32 9.29 2.02
C HIS A 23 9.80 9.68 0.62
N GLN A 24 11.00 10.23 0.53
CA GLN A 24 11.70 10.43 -0.74
C GLN A 24 12.66 9.27 -0.96
N THR A 25 12.14 8.14 -1.43
CA THR A 25 12.91 6.96 -1.80
C THR A 25 12.51 6.51 -3.18
N THR A 26 13.31 5.68 -3.85
CA THR A 26 12.95 5.05 -5.12
C THR A 26 12.48 3.61 -4.94
N LYS A 27 12.67 3.03 -3.75
CA LYS A 27 12.25 1.67 -3.40
C LYS A 27 10.89 1.68 -2.72
N TYR A 28 10.00 0.81 -3.17
CA TYR A 28 8.66 0.63 -2.63
C TYR A 28 8.24 -0.83 -2.75
N ASP A 29 7.41 -1.29 -1.83
CA ASP A 29 6.93 -2.67 -1.77
C ASP A 29 5.57 -2.82 -2.48
N ILE A 30 4.76 -1.76 -2.46
CA ILE A 30 3.40 -1.75 -2.99
C ILE A 30 3.20 -0.53 -3.89
N MET A 31 2.56 -0.74 -5.04
CA MET A 31 2.11 0.34 -5.91
C MET A 31 0.58 0.40 -5.88
N ILE A 32 0.04 1.57 -5.51
CA ILE A 32 -1.38 1.87 -5.61
C ILE A 32 -1.65 2.40 -7.00
N VAL A 33 -2.58 1.76 -7.70
CA VAL A 33 -3.02 2.14 -9.04
C VAL A 33 -4.54 2.25 -9.07
N SER A 34 -5.06 3.17 -9.87
CA SER A 34 -6.50 3.32 -10.08
C SER A 34 -7.09 2.10 -10.79
N LYS A 35 -6.33 1.54 -11.74
CA LYS A 35 -6.74 0.36 -12.51
C LYS A 35 -5.58 -0.56 -12.76
N ILE A 36 -5.76 -1.85 -12.50
CA ILE A 36 -4.75 -2.86 -12.82
C ILE A 36 -4.78 -3.16 -14.33
N SER A 37 -3.64 -3.03 -15.00
CA SER A 37 -3.43 -3.47 -16.38
C SER A 37 -2.43 -4.63 -16.44
N ILE A 38 -2.42 -5.36 -17.56
CA ILE A 38 -1.51 -6.49 -17.79
C ILE A 38 -0.05 -6.02 -17.74
N ASP A 39 0.26 -4.86 -18.34
CA ASP A 39 1.59 -4.26 -18.31
C ASP A 39 2.06 -3.97 -16.87
N LEU A 40 1.16 -3.44 -16.03
CA LEU A 40 1.46 -3.17 -14.63
C LEU A 40 1.70 -4.47 -13.85
N ILE A 41 0.90 -5.51 -14.11
CA ILE A 41 1.08 -6.83 -13.46
C ILE A 41 2.44 -7.41 -13.82
N GLN A 42 2.83 -7.34 -15.09
CA GLN A 42 4.12 -7.85 -15.55
C GLN A 42 5.27 -7.06 -14.91
N PHE A 43 5.21 -5.73 -14.95
CA PHE A 43 6.17 -4.86 -14.27
C PHE A 43 6.30 -5.17 -12.77
N ALA A 44 5.17 -5.33 -12.09
CA ALA A 44 5.15 -5.64 -10.66
C ALA A 44 5.77 -7.01 -10.37
N LYS A 45 5.51 -8.01 -11.22
CA LYS A 45 6.09 -9.35 -11.10
C LYS A 45 7.61 -9.33 -11.32
N GLU A 46 8.10 -8.61 -12.33
CA GLU A 46 9.53 -8.49 -12.61
C GLU A 46 10.29 -7.78 -11.48
N ASN A 47 9.65 -6.80 -10.85
CA ASN A 47 10.24 -6.01 -9.78
C ASN A 47 9.91 -6.52 -8.37
N ASN A 48 9.20 -7.64 -8.24
CA ASN A 48 8.71 -8.20 -6.96
C ASN A 48 7.91 -7.19 -6.11
N ILE A 49 7.12 -6.35 -6.76
CA ILE A 49 6.25 -5.34 -6.17
C ILE A 49 4.82 -5.87 -6.12
N LYS A 50 4.05 -5.50 -5.09
CA LYS A 50 2.61 -5.80 -5.02
C LYS A 50 1.79 -4.66 -5.62
N LEU A 51 0.73 -4.99 -6.35
CA LEU A 51 -0.22 -4.00 -6.83
C LEU A 51 -1.43 -3.93 -5.90
N PHE A 52 -1.94 -2.72 -5.70
CA PHE A 52 -3.19 -2.47 -5.00
C PHE A 52 -4.07 -1.57 -5.85
N GLU A 53 -5.23 -2.07 -6.26
CA GLU A 53 -6.19 -1.27 -7.00
C GLU A 53 -7.01 -0.40 -6.05
N CYS A 54 -7.02 0.92 -6.26
CA CYS A 54 -7.86 1.84 -5.49
C CYS A 54 -8.22 3.10 -6.29
N ASN A 55 -9.52 3.33 -6.46
CA ASN A 55 -10.10 4.48 -7.17
C ASN A 55 -10.66 5.56 -6.23
N LYS A 56 -10.22 5.57 -4.96
CA LYS A 56 -10.71 6.49 -3.92
C LYS A 56 -9.68 7.57 -3.61
N SER A 57 -9.99 8.42 -2.63
CA SER A 57 -9.05 9.42 -2.11
C SER A 57 -7.78 8.76 -1.57
N LYS A 58 -6.62 9.44 -1.65
CA LYS A 58 -5.32 8.92 -1.15
C LYS A 58 -5.42 8.35 0.26
N ASN A 59 -6.07 9.09 1.17
CA ASN A 59 -6.25 8.67 2.56
C ASN A 59 -7.09 7.38 2.66
N GLU A 60 -8.20 7.29 1.92
CA GLU A 60 -9.03 6.09 1.91
C GLU A 60 -8.28 4.87 1.37
N CYS A 61 -7.48 5.06 0.32
CA CYS A 61 -6.66 3.99 -0.24
C CYS A 61 -5.62 3.50 0.76
N LEU A 62 -4.97 4.41 1.50
CA LEU A 62 -4.03 4.07 2.56
C LEU A 62 -4.72 3.35 3.71
N GLU A 63 -5.92 3.76 4.11
CA GLU A 63 -6.69 3.09 5.15
C GLU A 63 -7.14 1.68 4.75
N GLU A 64 -7.66 1.50 3.53
CA GLU A 64 -8.03 0.17 3.02
C GLU A 64 -6.81 -0.75 2.89
N LEU A 65 -5.68 -0.19 2.42
CA LEU A 65 -4.43 -0.90 2.35
C LEU A 65 -3.92 -1.28 3.75
N ALA A 66 -3.96 -0.35 4.71
CA ALA A 66 -3.59 -0.61 6.11
C ALA A 66 -4.42 -1.76 6.70
N LYS A 67 -5.75 -1.75 6.50
CA LYS A 67 -6.66 -2.80 6.98
C LYS A 67 -6.35 -4.18 6.38
N ARG A 68 -5.87 -4.25 5.14
CA ARG A 68 -5.49 -5.52 4.50
C ARG A 68 -4.10 -6.00 4.89
N LEU A 69 -3.15 -5.09 5.08
CA LEU A 69 -1.76 -5.42 5.42
C LEU A 69 -1.60 -5.72 6.91
N PHE A 70 -2.26 -4.93 7.73
CA PHE A 70 -2.36 -5.08 9.17
C PHE A 70 -3.83 -5.32 9.49
N PRO A 71 -4.40 -6.48 9.11
CA PRO A 71 -5.67 -6.88 9.67
C PRO A 71 -5.40 -6.90 11.16
N GLN A 72 -5.94 -5.93 11.89
CA GLN A 72 -5.70 -5.90 13.32
C GLN A 72 -6.12 -7.28 13.82
N CYS A 73 -5.15 -8.04 14.32
CA CYS A 73 -5.41 -9.00 15.35
C CYS A 73 -5.96 -8.19 16.51
N LYS A 74 -7.25 -7.84 16.45
CA LYS A 74 -8.11 -8.01 17.61
C LYS A 74 -8.06 -9.50 17.89
N SER A 75 -6.94 -9.96 18.45
CA SER A 75 -6.96 -11.13 19.31
C SER A 75 -8.10 -10.82 20.26
N CYS A 76 -9.21 -11.50 20.05
CA CYS A 76 -10.26 -11.62 21.03
C CYS A 76 -9.62 -12.28 22.26
N LYS A 77 -8.90 -11.50 23.07
CA LYS A 77 -8.78 -11.81 24.48
C LYS A 77 -10.10 -11.37 25.10
N PHE A 78 -11.12 -12.19 24.89
CA PHE A 78 -12.11 -12.41 25.92
C PHE A 78 -11.38 -13.20 27.01
N MET A 79 -10.96 -12.51 28.06
CA MET A 79 -10.80 -13.12 29.38
C MET A 79 -10.91 -12.03 30.43
#